data_AF-A0A2E8H9V2-F1
#
_entry.id   AF-A0A2E8H9V2-F1
#
_cell.length_a   1.000
_cell.length_b   1.000
_cell.length_c   1.000
_cell.angle_alpha   90.00
_cell.angle_beta   90.00
_cell.angle_gamma   90.00
#
_symmetry.space_group_name_H-M   'P 1'
#
loop_
_entity.id
_entity.type
_entity.pdbx_description
1 polymer ?
#
loop_
_entity_poly.entity_id
_entity_poly.type
_entity_poly.pdbx_seq_one_letter_code
_entity_poly.pdbx_strand_id
1 'polypeptide(L)' 'MGDTALRYAQACHEYFTTHETPDWELAFTHAILAQAAAVAGDGDLHASAYAEAETTMAAIADPEDRAIVEETFALVPAP' A
#
# COMPACT_ATOMS: atom_id res chain seq x y z
N MET A 1 -7.35 16.73 -6.12
CA MET A 1 -6.21 15.92 -6.63
C MET A 1 -6.13 14.56 -5.92
N GLY A 2 -6.48 14.46 -4.62
CA GLY A 2 -6.55 13.17 -3.91
C GLY A 2 -7.50 12.15 -4.53
N ASP A 3 -8.72 12.55 -4.91
CA ASP A 3 -9.75 11.64 -5.43
C ASP A 3 -9.33 10.88 -6.69
N THR A 4 -8.59 11.52 -7.61
CA THR A 4 -8.08 10.85 -8.80
C THR A 4 -6.95 9.88 -8.47
N ALA A 5 -6.07 10.22 -7.52
CA ALA A 5 -5.00 9.33 -7.10
C ALA A 5 -5.56 8.10 -6.38
N LEU A 6 -6.55 8.30 -5.50
CA LEU A 6 -7.24 7.23 -4.81
C LEU A 6 -7.94 6.27 -5.77
N ARG A 7 -8.67 6.80 -6.76
CA ARG A 7 -9.33 5.95 -7.77
C ARG A 7 -8.36 5.07 -8.54
N TYR A 8 -7.19 5.60 -8.92
CA TYR A 8 -6.17 4.78 -9.59
C TYR A 8 -5.52 3.78 -8.64
N ALA A 9 -5.23 4.18 -7.40
CA ALA A 9 -4.68 3.27 -6.39
C ALA A 9 -5.63 2.10 -6.10
N GLN A 10 -6.94 2.35 -6.04
CA GLN A 10 -7.97 1.30 -5.89
C GLN A 10 -8.00 0.35 -7.08
N ALA A 11 -7.93 0.86 -8.31
CA ALA A 11 -7.90 0.01 -9.51
C ALA A 11 -6.63 -0.86 -9.57
N CYS A 12 -5.47 -0.30 -9.21
CA CYS A 12 -4.23 -1.08 -9.09
C CYS A 12 -4.35 -2.13 -7.98
N HIS A 13 -4.89 -1.74 -6.82
CA HIS A 13 -5.10 -2.64 -5.70
C HIS A 13 -6.00 -3.83 -6.06
N GLU A 14 -7.12 -3.57 -6.73
CA GLU A 14 -8.00 -4.64 -7.22
C GLU A 14 -7.26 -5.60 -8.17
N TYR A 15 -6.43 -5.07 -9.07
CA TYR A 15 -5.66 -5.90 -9.99
C TYR A 15 -4.64 -6.79 -9.27
N PHE A 16 -3.79 -6.21 -8.43
CA PHE A 16 -2.70 -6.94 -7.76
C PHE A 16 -3.19 -7.89 -6.65
N THR A 17 -4.35 -7.64 -6.06
CA THR A 17 -4.95 -8.56 -5.06
C THR A 17 -5.71 -9.73 -5.69
N THR A 18 -6.06 -9.64 -6.98
CA THR A 18 -6.80 -10.70 -7.70
C THR A 18 -5.92 -11.57 -8.59
N HIS A 19 -4.65 -11.21 -8.76
CA HIS A 19 -3.68 -11.94 -9.57
C HIS A 19 -2.53 -12.45 -8.68
N GLU A 20 -1.84 -13.50 -9.16
CA GLU A 20 -0.57 -13.91 -8.57
C GLU A 20 0.42 -12.77 -8.71
N THR A 21 0.80 -12.20 -7.57
CA THR A 21 1.61 -10.99 -7.47
C THR A 21 2.74 -11.28 -6.49
N PRO A 22 3.99 -10.87 -6.80
CA PRO A 22 5.09 -10.93 -5.85
C PRO A 22 4.73 -10.26 -4.52
N ASP A 23 5.28 -10.80 -3.43
CA ASP A 23 5.08 -10.30 -2.07
C ASP A 23 5.40 -8.80 -1.94
N TRP A 24 6.50 -8.34 -2.54
CA TRP A 24 6.90 -6.94 -2.53
C TRP A 24 5.95 -6.03 -3.32
N GLU A 25 5.46 -6.46 -4.48
CA GLU A 25 4.50 -5.69 -5.29
C GLU A 25 3.15 -5.54 -4.56
N LEU A 26 2.73 -6.59 -3.86
CA LEU A 26 1.51 -6.57 -3.04
C LEU A 26 1.67 -5.58 -1.88
N ALA A 27 2.78 -5.62 -1.15
CA ALA A 27 3.07 -4.70 -0.06
C ALA A 27 3.14 -3.24 -0.53
N PHE A 28 3.80 -2.99 -1.67
CA PHE A 28 3.83 -1.67 -2.30
C PHE A 28 2.43 -1.17 -2.68
N THR A 29 1.58 -2.07 -3.17
CA THR A 29 0.23 -1.73 -3.58
C THR A 29 -0.61 -1.26 -2.39
N HIS A 30 -0.52 -1.97 -1.25
CA HIS A 30 -1.17 -1.52 -0.01
C HIS A 30 -0.60 -0.20 0.50
N ALA A 31 0.72 0.00 0.46
CA ALA A 31 1.36 1.26 0.87
C ALA A 31 0.88 2.46 0.03
N ILE A 32 0.80 2.31 -1.30
CA ILE A 32 0.30 3.36 -2.20
C ILE A 32 -1.18 3.65 -1.96
N LEU A 33 -1.99 2.61 -1.72
CA LEU A 33 -3.41 2.78 -1.39
C LEU A 33 -3.58 3.56 -0.07
N ALA A 34 -2.80 3.21 0.96
CA ALA A 34 -2.81 3.92 2.23
C ALA A 34 -2.45 5.40 2.07
N GLN A 35 -1.41 5.71 1.28
CA GLN A 35 -1.03 7.09 0.98
C GLN A 35 -2.12 7.86 0.24
N ALA A 36 -2.72 7.23 -0.79
CA ALA A 36 -3.76 7.87 -1.58
C ALA A 36 -5.02 8.13 -0.75
N ALA A 37 -5.39 7.21 0.14
CA ALA A 37 -6.50 7.35 1.07
C ALA A 37 -6.25 8.47 2.09
N ALA A 38 -5.03 8.56 2.65
CA ALA A 38 -4.65 9.66 3.54
C ALA A 38 -4.79 11.03 2.86
N VAL A 39 -4.29 11.16 1.63
CA VAL A 39 -4.37 12.41 0.85
C VAL A 39 -5.82 12.75 0.45
N ALA A 40 -6.66 11.74 0.24
CA ALA A 40 -8.08 11.93 -0.04
C ALA A 40 -8.93 12.19 1.22
N GLY A 41 -8.38 11.98 2.42
CA GLY A 41 -9.08 12.14 3.70
C GLY A 41 -10.00 10.96 4.06
N ASP A 42 -9.82 9.79 3.43
CA ASP A 42 -10.56 8.56 3.74
C ASP A 42 -9.84 7.78 4.84
N GLY A 43 -10.17 8.10 6.10
CA GLY A 43 -9.49 7.56 7.28
C GLY A 43 -9.66 6.06 7.48
N ASP A 44 -10.85 5.51 7.17
CA ASP A 44 -11.12 4.08 7.33
C ASP A 44 -10.32 3.26 6.31
N LEU A 45 -10.30 3.72 5.05
CA LEU A 45 -9.51 3.08 4.00
C LEU A 45 -8.01 3.24 4.26
N HIS A 46 -7.58 4.41 4.75
CA HIS A 46 -6.20 4.65 5.11
C HIS A 46 -5.74 3.67 6.20
N ALA A 47 -6.46 3.55 7.31
CA ALA A 47 -6.10 2.67 8.42
C ALA A 47 -6.07 1.19 8.01
N SER A 48 -7.05 0.73 7.23
CA SER A 48 -7.08 -0.65 6.75
C SER A 48 -5.94 -0.96 5.78
N ALA A 49 -5.70 -0.09 4.78
CA ALA A 49 -4.61 -0.28 3.83
C ALA A 49 -3.22 -0.18 4.50
N TYR A 50 -3.07 0.67 5.52
CA TYR A 50 -1.84 0.78 6.30
C TYR A 50 -1.51 -0.53 7.05
N ALA A 51 -2.49 -1.11 7.74
CA ALA A 51 -2.31 -2.38 8.46
C ALA A 51 -2.01 -3.57 7.53
N GLU A 52 -2.66 -3.62 6.36
CA GLU A 52 -2.39 -4.63 5.34
C GLU A 52 -0.98 -4.48 4.75
N ALA A 53 -0.51 -3.24 4.53
CA ALA A 53 0.86 -2.97 4.10
C ALA A 53 1.88 -3.45 5.13
N GLU A 54 1.68 -3.18 6.43
CA GLU A 54 2.57 -3.71 7.49
C GLU A 54 2.61 -5.24 7.50
N THR A 55 1.44 -5.87 7.36
CA THR A 55 1.30 -7.33 7.39
C THR A 55 2.01 -7.98 6.20
N THR A 56 1.78 -7.47 4.99
CA THR A 56 2.38 -7.99 3.76
C THR A 56 3.87 -7.69 3.69
N MET A 57 4.31 -6.51 4.13
CA MET A 57 5.73 -6.14 4.20
C MET A 57 6.53 -7.04 5.15
N ALA A 58 5.95 -7.41 6.30
CA ALA A 58 6.56 -8.37 7.22
C ALA A 58 6.67 -9.79 6.61
N ALA A 59 5.84 -10.11 5.63
CA ALA A 59 5.84 -11.40 4.94
C ALA A 59 6.81 -11.47 3.74
N ILE A 60 7.43 -10.35 3.34
CA ILE A 60 8.38 -10.32 2.21
C ILE A 60 9.60 -11.20 2.54
N ALA A 61 9.89 -12.12 1.62
CA ALA A 61 10.96 -13.10 1.80
C ALA A 61 12.36 -12.51 1.60
N ASP A 62 12.51 -11.62 0.61
CA ASP A 62 13.79 -10.98 0.30
C ASP A 62 14.00 -9.73 1.20
N PRO A 63 15.05 -9.70 2.03
CA PRO A 63 15.34 -8.54 2.87
C PRO A 63 15.69 -7.26 2.10
N GLU A 64 16.22 -7.35 0.86
CA GLU A 64 16.49 -6.18 0.02
C GLU A 64 15.18 -5.57 -0.49
N ASP A 65 14.27 -6.39 -1.01
CA ASP A 65 12.95 -5.93 -1.44
C ASP A 65 12.16 -5.33 -0.26
N ARG A 66 12.22 -5.97 0.91
CA ARG A 66 11.58 -5.46 2.11
C ARG A 66 12.10 -4.07 2.49
N ALA A 67 13.42 -3.86 2.45
CA ALA A 67 14.01 -2.56 2.79
C ALA A 67 13.54 -1.44 1.85
N ILE A 68 13.37 -1.74 0.56
CA ILE A 68 12.88 -0.78 -0.44
C ILE A 68 11.40 -0.42 -0.17
N VAL A 69 10.57 -1.40 0.18
CA VAL A 69 9.17 -1.18 0.55
C VAL A 69 9.09 -0.36 1.84
N GLU A 70 9.89 -0.69 2.85
CA GLU A 70 9.96 0.00 4.14
C GLU A 70 10.32 1.49 3.98
N GLU A 71 11.30 1.81 3.12
CA GLU A 71 11.68 3.20 2.83
C GLU A 71 10.51 3.98 2.23
N THR A 72 9.76 3.35 1.32
CA THR A 72 8.57 3.98 0.74
C THR A 72 7.45 4.12 1.78
N PHE A 73 7.22 3.08 2.58
CA PHE A 73 6.17 3.05 3.58
C PHE A 73 6.40 4.08 4.70
N ALA A 74 7.66 4.39 5.02
CA ALA A 74 8.00 5.45 5.97
C ALA A 74 7.52 6.86 5.56
N LEU A 75 7.17 7.07 4.28
CA LEU A 75 6.60 8.32 3.78
C LEU A 75 5.07 8.37 3.94
N VAL A 76 4.43 7.25 4.25
CA VAL A 76 2.98 7.16 4.47
C VAL A 76 2.66 7.64 5.88
N PRO A 77 1.74 8.60 6.07
CA PRO A 77 1.29 9.01 7.40
C PRO A 77 0.81 7.81 8.20
N ALA A 78 1.13 7.77 9.49
CA ALA A 78 0.49 6.82 10.38
C ALA A 78 -0.97 7.27 10.65
N PRO A 79 -1.94 6.33 10.67
CA PRO A 79 -3.35 6.62 10.91
C PRO A 79 -3.65 7.16 12.32
#